data_AF-A0AAV6AW38-F1
#
_entry.id   AF-A0AAV6AW38-F1
#
_cell.length_a   1.000
_cell.length_b   1.000
_cell.length_c   1.000
_cell.angle_alpha   90.00
_cell.angle_beta   90.00
_cell.angle_gamma   90.00
#
_symmetry.space_group_name_H-M   'P 1'
#
loop_
_entity.id
_entity.type
_entity.pdbx_description
1 polymer ?
#
loop_
_entity_poly.entity_id
_entity_poly.type
_entity_poly.pdbx_seq_one_letter_code
_entity_poly.pdbx_strand_id
1 'polypeptide(L)'
;AWDNAKKIVEVDLRQKGTELHAATVVGDTVGDPFKDTSSVALNPVIKFTTLFGLLAVEIAVTMKDQGLKTGIGAFFFIVALIFVYRSFYGMRIPEEDSGAEGVMVIGAPEDRLDPKR
;
A
#
# COMPACT_ATOMS: atom_id res chain seq x y z
N ALA A 1 -6.88 9.35 -13.43
CA ALA A 1 -7.30 10.73 -13.07
C ALA A 1 -6.11 11.69 -13.06
N TRP A 2 -4.99 11.30 -12.45
CA TRP A 2 -3.77 12.12 -12.41
C TRP A 2 -3.13 12.38 -13.80
N ASP A 3 -3.05 11.36 -14.66
CA ASP A 3 -2.60 11.47 -16.06
C ASP A 3 -3.40 12.52 -16.87
N ASN A 4 -4.73 12.57 -16.70
CA ASN A 4 -5.58 13.57 -17.36
C ASN A 4 -5.36 14.98 -16.81
N ALA A 5 -5.09 15.12 -15.50
CA ALA A 5 -4.78 16.42 -14.89
C ALA A 5 -3.43 16.97 -15.40
N LYS A 6 -2.42 16.10 -15.56
CA LYS A 6 -1.14 16.47 -16.17
C LYS A 6 -1.31 16.93 -17.63
N LYS A 7 -2.12 16.22 -18.42
CA LYS A 7 -2.45 16.64 -19.81
C LYS A 7 -3.10 18.02 -19.89
N ILE A 8 -4.00 18.36 -18.98
CA ILE A 8 -4.63 19.69 -18.93
C ILE A 8 -3.59 20.79 -18.61
N VAL A 9 -2.68 20.54 -17.68
CA VAL A 9 -1.60 21.49 -17.34
C VAL A 9 -0.59 21.67 -18.50
N GLU A 10 -0.31 20.59 -19.23
CA GLU A 10 0.62 20.62 -20.36
C GLU A 10 0.03 21.26 -21.64
N VAL A 11 -1.24 21.00 -21.94
CA VAL A 11 -1.86 21.33 -23.23
C VAL A 11 -2.73 22.59 -23.14
N ASP A 12 -3.65 22.66 -22.17
CA ASP A 12 -4.59 23.78 -22.06
C ASP A 12 -3.99 24.98 -21.32
N LEU A 13 -3.20 24.74 -20.27
CA LEU A 13 -2.56 25.81 -19.51
C LEU A 13 -1.18 26.21 -20.07
N ARG A 14 -0.58 25.39 -20.94
CA ARG A 14 0.75 25.60 -21.58
C ARG A 14 1.88 25.96 -20.60
N GLN A 15 1.74 25.59 -19.33
CA GLN A 15 2.68 25.93 -18.26
C GLN A 15 3.74 24.83 -18.07
N LYS A 16 4.40 24.42 -19.16
CA LYS A 16 5.52 23.46 -19.05
C LYS A 16 6.70 24.12 -18.34
N GLY A 17 7.20 23.48 -17.28
CA GLY A 17 8.34 23.94 -16.49
C GLY A 17 8.00 24.81 -15.27
N THR A 18 6.71 25.01 -14.96
CA THR A 18 6.30 25.67 -13.71
C THR A 18 6.21 24.67 -12.55
N GLU A 19 6.17 25.14 -11.29
CA GLU A 19 5.98 24.26 -10.13
C GLU A 19 4.71 23.41 -10.23
N LEU A 20 3.66 23.92 -10.88
CA LEU A 20 2.41 23.19 -11.12
C LEU A 20 2.60 21.98 -12.06
N HIS A 21 3.49 22.11 -13.04
CA HIS A 21 3.88 21.00 -13.91
C HIS A 21 4.73 19.96 -13.17
N ALA A 22 5.66 20.40 -12.32
CA ALA A 22 6.48 19.49 -11.51
C ALA A 22 5.63 18.63 -10.56
N ALA A 23 4.66 19.25 -9.88
CA ALA A 23 3.74 18.53 -8.99
C ALA A 23 2.85 17.51 -9.73
N THR A 24 2.38 17.85 -10.94
CA THR A 24 1.57 16.93 -11.74
C THR A 24 2.38 15.79 -12.34
N VAL A 25 3.65 16.00 -12.68
CA VAL A 25 4.58 14.94 -13.12
C VAL A 25 4.86 13.95 -11.99
N VAL A 26 5.10 14.42 -10.77
CA VAL A 26 5.40 13.54 -9.63
C VAL A 26 4.25 12.56 -9.37
N GLY A 27 2.99 13.01 -9.31
CA GLY A 27 1.91 12.05 -9.07
C GLY A 27 1.49 11.21 -10.29
N ASP A 28 1.90 11.58 -11.50
CA ASP A 28 1.83 10.67 -12.67
C ASP A 28 2.83 9.53 -12.50
N THR A 29 4.07 9.84 -12.11
CA THR A 29 5.12 8.82 -11.86
C THR A 29 4.80 7.88 -10.70
N VAL A 30 4.06 8.34 -9.68
CA VAL A 30 3.56 7.48 -8.60
C VAL A 30 2.31 6.69 -9.04
N GLY A 31 1.53 7.22 -9.97
CA GLY A 31 0.29 6.62 -10.47
C GLY A 31 0.48 5.55 -11.54
N ASP A 32 1.51 5.66 -12.39
CA ASP A 32 1.76 4.74 -13.50
C ASP A 32 1.97 3.28 -13.06
N PRO A 33 2.70 2.97 -11.97
CA PRO A 33 2.78 1.59 -11.46
C PRO A 33 1.43 1.02 -11.01
N PHE A 34 0.55 1.86 -10.44
CA PHE A 34 -0.78 1.43 -10.02
C PHE A 34 -1.73 1.26 -11.19
N LYS A 35 -1.69 2.18 -12.17
CA LYS A 35 -2.55 2.19 -13.34
C LYS A 35 -2.13 1.10 -14.35
N ASP A 36 -0.86 1.03 -14.72
CA ASP A 36 -0.42 0.22 -15.86
C ASP A 36 0.08 -1.18 -15.46
N THR A 37 0.51 -1.36 -14.21
CA THR A 37 1.04 -2.65 -13.74
C THR A 37 0.06 -3.34 -12.80
N SER A 38 -0.25 -2.73 -11.65
CA SER A 38 -1.04 -3.38 -10.61
C SER A 38 -2.52 -3.54 -10.99
N SER A 39 -3.14 -2.53 -11.62
CA SER A 39 -4.56 -2.60 -11.97
C SER A 39 -4.85 -3.58 -13.12
N VAL A 40 -3.95 -3.70 -14.11
CA VAL A 40 -4.06 -4.68 -15.20
C VAL A 40 -3.86 -6.11 -14.67
N ALA A 41 -2.95 -6.29 -13.69
CA ALA A 41 -2.66 -7.58 -13.07
C ALA A 41 -3.80 -8.10 -12.16
N LEU A 42 -4.61 -7.22 -11.57
CA LEU A 42 -5.69 -7.64 -10.67
C LEU A 42 -6.82 -8.40 -11.37
N ASN A 43 -7.14 -8.08 -12.62
CA ASN A 43 -8.24 -8.73 -13.34
C ASN A 43 -8.00 -10.24 -13.57
N PRO A 44 -6.81 -10.68 -14.04
CA PRO A 44 -6.46 -12.09 -14.04
C PRO A 44 -6.41 -12.72 -12.64
N VAL A 45 -5.80 -12.05 -11.65
CA VAL A 45 -5.67 -12.58 -10.29
C VAL A 45 -7.04 -12.89 -9.67
N ILE A 46 -8.01 -11.99 -9.82
CA ILE A 46 -9.38 -12.22 -9.33
C ILE A 46 -10.01 -13.41 -10.04
N LYS A 47 -9.90 -13.50 -11.37
CA LYS A 47 -10.49 -14.60 -12.16
C LYS A 47 -9.88 -15.96 -11.83
N PHE A 48 -8.57 -16.03 -11.61
CA PHE A 48 -7.92 -17.28 -11.24
C PHE A 48 -8.22 -17.69 -9.80
N THR A 49 -8.24 -16.73 -8.87
CA THR A 49 -8.55 -17.00 -7.46
C THR A 49 -9.99 -17.48 -7.29
N THR A 50 -10.96 -16.88 -8.00
CA THR A 50 -12.37 -17.31 -7.92
C THR A 50 -12.59 -18.67 -8.55
N LEU A 51 -11.97 -18.95 -9.72
CA LEU A 51 -12.03 -20.27 -10.34
C LEU A 51 -11.46 -21.36 -9.42
N PHE A 52 -10.28 -21.12 -8.86
CA PHE A 52 -9.66 -22.06 -7.92
C PHE A 52 -10.49 -22.23 -6.64
N GLY A 53 -11.07 -21.13 -6.12
CA GLY A 53 -11.95 -21.16 -4.95
C GLY A 53 -13.18 -22.03 -5.18
N LEU A 54 -13.83 -21.94 -6.35
CA LEU A 54 -14.97 -22.78 -6.68
C LEU A 54 -14.59 -24.27 -6.75
N LEU A 55 -13.44 -24.60 -7.36
CA LEU A 55 -12.93 -25.98 -7.41
C LEU A 55 -12.63 -26.52 -6.01
N ALA A 56 -12.02 -25.71 -5.15
CA ALA A 56 -11.73 -26.10 -3.77
C ALA A 56 -13.02 -26.36 -2.98
N VAL A 57 -14.04 -25.53 -3.16
CA VAL A 57 -15.36 -25.72 -2.55
C VAL A 57 -16.03 -27.00 -3.06
N GLU A 58 -15.98 -27.27 -4.37
CA GLU A 58 -16.57 -28.48 -4.96
C GLU A 58 -15.95 -29.76 -4.39
N ILE A 59 -14.61 -29.79 -4.24
CA ILE A 59 -13.90 -30.91 -3.61
C ILE A 59 -14.33 -31.05 -2.13
N ALA A 60 -14.41 -29.94 -1.40
CA ALA A 60 -14.82 -29.93 0.01
C ALA A 60 -16.27 -30.41 0.22
N VAL A 61 -17.17 -30.16 -0.74
CA VAL A 61 -18.57 -30.63 -0.69
C VAL A 61 -18.69 -32.09 -1.12
N THR A 62 -17.86 -32.55 -2.07
CA THR A 62 -17.88 -33.93 -2.58
C THR A 62 -17.34 -34.96 -1.58
N MET A 63 -16.55 -34.54 -0.59
CA MET A 63 -16.12 -35.41 0.51
C MET A 63 -17.32 -35.89 1.36
N LYS A 64 -17.62 -37.19 1.26
CA LYS A 64 -18.75 -37.83 1.97
C LYS A 64 -18.46 -38.19 3.43
N ASP A 65 -17.19 -38.25 3.83
CA ASP A 65 -16.81 -38.54 5.23
C ASP A 65 -16.99 -37.29 6.09
N GLN A 66 -18.01 -37.33 6.95
CA GLN A 66 -18.35 -36.22 7.84
C GLN A 66 -17.29 -35.97 8.93
N GLY A 67 -16.57 -37.01 9.34
CA GLY A 67 -15.50 -36.93 10.32
C GLY A 67 -14.29 -36.19 9.75
N LEU A 68 -13.88 -36.55 8.53
CA LEU A 68 -12.77 -35.88 7.86
C LEU A 68 -13.09 -34.41 7.55
N LYS A 69 -14.32 -34.12 7.10
CA LYS A 69 -14.77 -32.75 6.80
C LYS A 69 -14.75 -31.86 8.05
N THR A 70 -15.29 -32.36 9.16
CA THR A 70 -15.28 -31.63 10.44
C THR A 70 -13.87 -31.48 10.98
N GLY A 71 -13.02 -32.51 10.87
CA GLY A 71 -11.62 -32.46 11.29
C GLY A 71 -10.79 -31.42 10.54
N ILE A 72 -10.89 -31.40 9.20
CA ILE A 72 -10.21 -30.40 8.37
C ILE A 72 -10.75 -29.00 8.68
N GLY A 73 -12.07 -28.84 8.79
CA GLY A 73 -12.69 -27.56 9.14
C GLY A 73 -12.21 -27.03 10.50
N ALA A 74 -12.16 -27.88 11.52
CA ALA A 74 -11.67 -27.52 12.85
C ALA A 74 -10.18 -27.14 12.83
N PHE A 75 -9.35 -27.86 12.06
CA PHE A 75 -7.94 -27.52 11.88
C PHE A 75 -7.76 -26.13 11.24
N PHE A 76 -8.42 -25.87 10.11
CA PHE A 76 -8.36 -24.56 9.45
C PHE A 76 -8.88 -23.43 10.34
N PHE A 77 -9.92 -23.69 11.13
CA PHE A 77 -10.47 -22.72 12.08
C PHE A 77 -9.47 -22.37 13.19
N ILE A 78 -8.80 -23.37 13.78
CA ILE A 78 -7.76 -23.14 14.79
C ILE A 78 -6.59 -22.35 14.21
N VAL A 79 -6.12 -22.70 13.02
CA VAL A 79 -5.06 -21.96 12.31
C VAL A 79 -5.47 -20.51 12.06
N ALA A 80 -6.71 -20.28 11.62
CA ALA A 80 -7.25 -18.93 11.40
C ALA A 80 -7.28 -18.13 12.71
N LEU A 81 -7.72 -18.73 13.82
CA LEU A 81 -7.70 -18.07 15.13
C LEU A 81 -6.27 -17.69 15.56
N ILE A 82 -5.30 -18.58 15.36
CA ILE A 82 -3.89 -18.30 15.67
C ILE A 82 -3.35 -17.17 14.79
N PHE A 83 -3.65 -17.18 13.49
CA PHE A 83 -3.22 -16.12 12.56
C PHE A 83 -3.81 -14.76 12.93
N VAL A 84 -5.10 -14.72 13.24
CA VAL A 84 -5.79 -13.50 13.70
C VAL A 84 -5.15 -13.00 14.99
N TYR A 85 -5.01 -13.87 16.00
CA TYR A 85 -4.34 -13.50 17.25
C TYR A 85 -2.93 -12.97 16.99
N ARG A 86 -2.09 -13.66 16.20
CA ARG A 86 -0.75 -13.19 15.89
C ARG A 86 -0.75 -11.85 15.15
N SER A 87 -1.63 -11.67 14.17
CA SER A 87 -1.74 -10.44 13.37
C SER A 87 -2.15 -9.26 14.24
N PHE A 88 -3.19 -9.40 15.05
CA PHE A 88 -3.67 -8.35 15.94
C PHE A 88 -2.68 -8.02 17.06
N TYR A 89 -2.01 -9.02 17.65
CA TYR A 89 -1.05 -8.80 18.74
C TYR A 89 0.32 -8.33 18.22
N GLY A 90 0.66 -8.61 16.96
CA GLY A 90 1.85 -8.09 16.29
C GLY A 90 1.71 -6.63 15.82
N MET A 91 0.49 -6.10 15.75
CA MET A 91 0.21 -4.68 15.44
C MET A 91 0.07 -3.81 16.69
N ARG A 92 0.25 -4.35 17.90
CA ARG A 92 0.41 -3.54 19.11
C ARG A 92 1.82 -2.97 19.13
N ILE A 93 1.93 -1.72 18.70
CA ILE A 93 3.10 -0.87 18.89
C ILE A 93 3.47 -0.95 20.39
N PRO A 94 4.68 -1.40 20.77
CA PRO A 94 5.18 -1.14 22.11
C PRO A 94 5.24 0.38 22.27
N GLU A 95 4.63 0.93 23.31
CA GLU A 95 4.72 2.37 23.58
C GLU A 95 6.18 2.82 23.50
N GLU A 96 6.44 3.83 22.68
CA GLU A 96 7.74 4.50 22.64
C GLU A 96 8.06 5.00 24.05
N ASP A 97 9.04 4.39 24.70
CA ASP A 97 9.88 5.13 25.62
C ASP A 97 10.53 6.24 24.80
N SER A 98 10.07 7.45 25.07
CA SER A 98 10.51 8.70 24.47
C SER A 98 11.92 9.02 25.00
N GLY A 99 12.91 8.28 24.51
CA GLY A 99 14.33 8.53 24.75
C GLY A 99 14.88 9.50 23.72
N ALA A 100 14.76 10.79 24.02
CA ALA A 100 15.39 11.85 23.25
C ALA A 100 16.92 11.66 23.20
N GLU A 101 17.48 11.30 22.05
CA GLU A 101 18.86 11.65 21.68
C GLU A 101 18.98 11.78 20.15
N GLY A 102 19.49 12.93 19.68
CA GLY A 102 20.05 13.02 18.34
C GLY A 102 19.78 14.27 17.50
N VAL A 103 19.07 15.29 17.98
CA VAL A 103 19.06 16.60 17.29
C VAL A 103 20.18 17.47 17.87
N MET A 104 21.41 17.21 17.44
CA MET A 104 22.47 18.21 17.58
C MET A 104 22.18 19.36 16.62
N VAL A 105 21.63 20.41 17.22
CA VAL A 105 21.49 21.76 16.70
C VAL A 105 22.84 22.20 16.13
N ILE A 106 22.96 22.18 14.80
CA ILE A 106 24.09 22.82 14.11
C ILE A 106 23.84 24.33 14.26
N GLY A 107 24.59 24.94 15.18
CA GLY A 107 24.41 26.31 15.61
C GLY A 107 24.37 27.29 14.44
N ALA A 108 23.37 28.16 14.45
CA ALA A 108 23.47 29.45 13.79
C ALA A 108 24.46 30.32 14.57
N PRO A 109 25.46 30.93 13.91
CA PRO A 109 26.02 32.19 14.38
C PRO A 109 25.25 33.32 13.71
N GLU A 110 24.51 34.02 14.55
CA GLU A 110 23.88 35.29 14.28
C GLU A 110 24.94 36.40 14.32
N ASP A 111 25.35 36.93 13.16
CA ASP A 111 25.86 38.30 12.94
C ASP A 111 26.66 38.49 11.63
N ARG A 112 25.99 38.71 10.49
CA ARG A 112 26.57 39.60 9.47
C ARG A 112 25.53 40.31 8.62
N LEU A 113 24.84 41.26 9.24
CA LEU A 113 24.38 42.45 8.53
C LEU A 113 25.63 43.26 8.12
N ASP A 114 25.95 43.30 6.84
CA ASP A 114 26.68 44.44 6.26
C ASP A 114 25.88 45.01 5.07
N PRO A 115 25.28 46.20 5.24
CA PRO A 115 24.71 46.96 4.15
C PRO A 115 25.77 47.92 3.58
N LYS A 116 26.21 47.64 2.34
CA LYS A 116 26.84 48.52 1.32
C LYS A 116 28.17 47.98 0.78
N ARG A 117 28.11 47.35 -0.40
CA ARG A 117 28.92 47.76 -1.56
C ARG A 117 28.32 47.24 -2.86
#